data_AF-A0A2U2XHH9-F1
#
_entry.id   AF-A0A2U2XHH9-F1
#
_cell.length_a   1.000
_cell.length_b   1.000
_cell.length_c   1.000
_cell.angle_alpha   90.00
_cell.angle_beta   90.00
_cell.angle_gamma   90.00
#
_symmetry.space_group_name_H-M   'P 1'
#
loop_
_entity.id
_entity.type
_entity.pdbx_description
1 polymer ?
#
loop_
_entity_poly.entity_id
_entity_poly.type
_entity_poly.pdbx_seq_one_letter_code
_entity_poly.pdbx_strand_id
1 'polypeptide(L)'
;MRFLLIFIVLSFGFASCEIEGVKTSTENDELQKESSDSVENLEEISDTLSKPKEIVIDKASDTLKLKNGVKITYFKKGKGEKLQKGEVVMIDYRAKLEDGTVYDGNHKVKKPSIPFLVGWNQQTSGWDIAMQELRVGDDVDIFLPSKYARGKLGIKGLVPPNANNILSMRIVKKFKPTTEVDGVKIWKYDELKSPGDSIQKGDKVLINYFVSSESKPRYDNSYQTGMPFEFVIGDGNIVPGLHKALLTAREGDRLMIYIPAKEAYGNEGLIEMVKPGEDIFYDVQVAKVN
;
A
#
# COMPACT_ATOMS: atom_id res chain seq x y z
N MET A 1 -28.13 -64.56 -4.61
CA MET A 1 -28.16 -65.34 -3.37
C MET A 1 -26.75 -65.33 -2.77
N ARG A 2 -26.61 -64.69 -1.58
CA ARG A 2 -25.50 -64.67 -0.60
C ARG A 2 -24.03 -64.35 -1.01
N PHE A 3 -23.56 -63.28 -0.37
CA PHE A 3 -22.22 -62.66 -0.20
C PHE A 3 -21.01 -63.58 -0.02
N LEU A 4 -19.83 -63.09 -0.49
CA LEU A 4 -18.59 -63.12 0.31
C LEU A 4 -17.62 -62.00 -0.14
N LEU A 5 -17.21 -61.17 0.83
CA LEU A 5 -16.17 -60.13 0.76
C LEU A 5 -14.81 -60.77 1.09
N ILE A 6 -13.74 -60.49 0.34
CA ILE A 6 -12.35 -60.64 0.83
C ILE A 6 -11.46 -59.53 0.24
N PHE A 7 -10.94 -58.68 1.14
CA PHE A 7 -9.81 -57.78 0.94
C PHE A 7 -8.49 -58.58 0.95
N ILE A 8 -7.55 -58.26 0.05
CA ILE A 8 -6.15 -58.71 0.15
C ILE A 8 -5.26 -57.47 0.26
N VAL A 9 -4.69 -57.29 1.45
CA VAL A 9 -3.54 -56.43 1.74
C VAL A 9 -2.31 -57.34 1.68
N LEU A 10 -1.30 -56.96 0.90
CA LEU A 10 -0.02 -57.66 0.82
C LEU A 10 1.05 -56.89 1.60
N SER A 11 1.56 -57.57 2.62
CA SER A 11 2.68 -57.21 3.49
C SER A 11 4.04 -57.48 2.84
N PHE A 12 5.11 -57.17 3.61
CA PHE A 12 6.48 -57.71 3.66
C PHE A 12 7.53 -56.61 3.51
N GLY A 13 8.57 -56.49 4.34
CA GLY A 13 9.11 -57.22 5.50
C GLY A 13 10.24 -56.33 6.07
N PHE A 14 11.01 -56.59 7.12
CA PHE A 14 11.47 -57.77 7.85
C PHE A 14 11.93 -57.26 9.24
N ALA A 15 11.60 -57.92 10.36
CA ALA A 15 12.45 -58.86 11.13
C ALA A 15 13.75 -58.23 11.71
N SER A 16 14.22 -58.47 12.94
CA SER A 16 13.80 -59.26 14.10
C SER A 16 14.80 -58.99 15.26
N CYS A 17 14.42 -59.42 16.46
CA CYS A 17 15.21 -59.79 17.66
C CYS A 17 15.45 -58.77 18.80
N GLU A 18 14.72 -59.05 19.89
CA GLU A 18 15.01 -58.83 21.33
C GLU A 18 16.26 -59.64 21.77
N ILE A 19 16.92 -59.48 22.95
CA ILE A 19 16.45 -59.78 24.32
C ILE A 19 17.52 -59.32 25.37
N GLU A 20 17.03 -58.90 26.57
CA GLU A 20 17.56 -58.88 27.97
C GLU A 20 18.81 -58.09 28.46
N GLY A 21 18.63 -57.39 29.59
CA GLY A 21 19.33 -57.79 30.83
C GLY A 21 20.27 -56.82 31.60
N VAL A 22 19.70 -55.85 32.36
CA VAL A 22 19.92 -55.55 33.80
C VAL A 22 21.30 -55.13 34.42
N LYS A 23 21.23 -54.06 35.26
CA LYS A 23 21.95 -53.68 36.53
C LYS A 23 22.98 -52.51 36.55
N THR A 24 22.47 -51.36 36.98
CA THR A 24 22.90 -50.44 38.06
C THR A 24 24.39 -50.13 38.29
N SER A 25 24.75 -48.85 38.20
CA SER A 25 25.36 -48.11 39.32
C SER A 25 25.08 -46.60 39.23
N THR A 26 24.88 -46.05 40.41
CA THR A 26 24.55 -44.70 40.87
C THR A 26 25.41 -43.55 40.30
N GLU A 27 24.75 -42.51 39.81
CA GLU A 27 25.02 -41.10 40.16
C GLU A 27 23.74 -40.29 39.86
N ASN A 28 22.96 -40.02 40.92
CA ASN A 28 21.96 -38.97 40.93
C ASN A 28 22.65 -37.73 41.48
N ASP A 29 22.67 -36.64 40.72
CA ASP A 29 21.91 -35.45 41.11
C ASP A 29 21.95 -34.43 39.97
N GLU A 30 20.85 -33.67 39.86
CA GLU A 30 20.58 -32.63 38.86
C GLU A 30 20.16 -33.12 37.47
N LEU A 31 18.89 -33.56 37.33
CA LEU A 31 18.02 -33.33 36.17
C LEU A 31 16.63 -33.95 36.39
N GLN A 32 15.90 -33.46 37.39
CA GLN A 32 14.44 -33.62 37.46
C GLN A 32 13.82 -32.39 38.12
N LYS A 33 13.67 -31.30 37.35
CA LYS A 33 12.73 -30.23 37.67
C LYS A 33 12.45 -29.32 36.46
N GLU A 34 11.94 -29.87 35.37
CA GLU A 34 11.46 -29.03 34.25
C GLU A 34 10.39 -29.78 33.43
N SER A 35 9.35 -30.26 34.11
CA SER A 35 8.16 -30.82 33.46
C SER A 35 6.92 -30.64 34.35
N SER A 36 6.59 -29.39 34.67
CA SER A 36 5.29 -29.03 35.26
C SER A 36 4.72 -27.67 34.81
N ASP A 37 5.41 -26.87 34.00
CA ASP A 37 5.01 -25.46 33.74
C ASP A 37 4.28 -25.22 32.41
N SER A 38 3.83 -26.27 31.71
CA SER A 38 3.26 -26.12 30.35
C SER A 38 1.75 -26.35 30.22
N VAL A 39 0.97 -26.29 31.31
CA VAL A 39 -0.50 -26.49 31.25
C VAL A 39 -1.32 -25.33 31.83
N GLU A 40 -0.74 -24.35 32.54
CA GLU A 40 -1.53 -23.25 33.13
C GLU A 40 -1.76 -22.01 32.23
N ASN A 41 -1.16 -21.93 31.04
CA ASN A 41 -1.21 -20.69 30.24
C ASN A 41 -2.15 -20.72 29.01
N LEU A 42 -3.20 -21.56 29.03
CA LEU A 42 -4.20 -21.61 27.96
C LEU A 42 -5.60 -21.13 28.38
N GLU A 43 -5.86 -20.93 29.68
CA GLU A 43 -7.13 -20.37 30.16
C GLU A 43 -7.12 -18.83 30.27
N GLU A 44 -5.95 -18.18 30.35
CA GLU A 44 -5.86 -16.70 30.35
C GLU A 44 -5.99 -16.05 28.95
N ILE A 45 -5.94 -16.83 27.87
CA ILE A 45 -6.03 -16.31 26.49
C ILE A 45 -7.49 -16.27 25.97
N SER A 46 -8.40 -16.99 26.62
CA SER A 46 -9.82 -17.09 26.21
C SER A 46 -10.68 -15.95 26.77
N ASP A 47 -10.36 -15.43 27.96
CA ASP A 47 -11.22 -14.46 28.67
C ASP A 47 -10.91 -12.98 28.33
N THR A 48 -10.00 -12.74 27.37
CA THR A 48 -9.68 -11.39 26.86
C THR A 48 -10.41 -11.02 25.56
N LEU A 49 -11.29 -11.89 25.04
CA LEU A 49 -12.02 -11.68 23.78
C LEU A 49 -13.51 -11.35 23.94
N SER A 50 -14.01 -11.14 25.16
CA SER A 50 -15.45 -11.01 25.46
C SER A 50 -15.88 -9.68 26.09
N LYS A 51 -15.03 -8.65 26.10
CA LYS A 51 -15.42 -7.28 26.47
C LYS A 51 -15.21 -6.29 25.32
N PRO A 52 -16.17 -5.40 25.02
CA PRO A 52 -15.92 -4.30 24.10
C PRO A 52 -14.72 -3.52 24.62
N LYS A 53 -13.65 -3.45 23.83
CA LYS A 53 -12.50 -2.59 24.14
C LYS A 53 -13.06 -1.17 24.23
N GLU A 54 -13.06 -0.64 25.44
CA GLU A 54 -13.40 0.74 25.74
C GLU A 54 -12.68 1.64 24.72
N ILE A 55 -13.39 2.61 24.16
CA ILE A 55 -12.82 3.56 23.20
C ILE A 55 -11.75 4.35 23.96
N VAL A 56 -10.50 3.91 23.88
CA VAL A 56 -9.36 4.71 24.28
C VAL A 56 -9.31 5.86 23.27
N ILE A 57 -9.89 6.99 23.64
CA ILE A 57 -9.61 8.26 22.96
C ILE A 57 -8.15 8.53 23.29
N ASP A 58 -7.24 8.13 22.40
CA ASP A 58 -5.82 8.45 22.55
C ASP A 58 -5.73 9.96 22.75
N LYS A 59 -5.26 10.39 23.93
CA LYS A 59 -5.09 11.80 24.22
C LYS A 59 -4.01 12.33 23.29
N ALA A 60 -4.32 13.42 22.57
CA ALA A 60 -3.35 14.06 21.68
C ALA A 60 -2.03 14.34 22.43
N SER A 61 -0.92 13.88 21.85
CA SER A 61 0.43 14.05 22.38
C SER A 61 1.05 15.40 22.00
N ASP A 62 0.72 15.91 20.81
CA ASP A 62 1.18 17.21 20.32
C ASP A 62 0.24 17.76 19.24
N THR A 63 0.35 19.04 18.92
CA THR A 63 -0.38 19.67 17.82
C THR A 63 0.48 20.73 17.13
N LEU A 64 0.76 20.53 15.84
CA LEU A 64 1.40 21.51 14.97
C LEU A 64 0.34 22.33 14.23
N LYS A 65 0.40 23.66 14.33
CA LYS A 65 -0.43 24.59 13.56
C LYS A 65 0.41 25.30 12.52
N LEU A 66 0.08 25.12 11.26
CA LEU A 66 0.76 25.79 10.15
C LEU A 66 0.11 27.16 9.88
N LYS A 67 0.90 28.13 9.39
CA LYS A 67 0.45 29.50 9.09
C LYS A 67 -0.73 29.55 8.13
N ASN A 68 -0.87 28.52 7.28
CA ASN A 68 -1.90 28.45 6.27
C ASN A 68 -3.25 27.94 6.80
N GLY A 69 -3.31 27.49 8.06
CA GLY A 69 -4.50 26.97 8.73
C GLY A 69 -4.58 25.44 8.80
N VAL A 70 -3.66 24.71 8.15
CA VAL A 70 -3.54 23.27 8.35
C VAL A 70 -3.08 22.99 9.79
N LYS A 71 -3.71 22.02 10.44
CA LYS A 71 -3.37 21.60 11.80
C LYS A 71 -3.16 20.10 11.84
N ILE A 72 -2.03 19.66 12.39
CA ILE A 72 -1.67 18.25 12.55
C ILE A 72 -1.67 17.95 14.04
N THR A 73 -2.59 17.10 14.48
CA THR A 73 -2.68 16.59 15.84
C THR A 73 -2.02 15.21 15.87
N TYR A 74 -0.99 15.05 16.68
CA TYR A 74 -0.27 13.77 16.82
C TYR A 74 -0.83 12.98 17.99
N PHE A 75 -1.33 11.78 17.73
CA PHE A 75 -1.65 10.78 18.77
C PHE A 75 -0.44 9.92 19.08
N LYS A 76 0.38 9.66 18.05
CA LYS A 76 1.70 9.04 18.18
C LYS A 76 2.68 9.76 17.27
N LYS A 77 3.83 10.16 17.83
CA LYS A 77 4.99 10.57 17.04
C LYS A 77 5.83 9.35 16.69
N GLY A 78 5.96 9.09 15.40
CA GLY A 78 6.83 8.08 14.83
C GLY A 78 8.30 8.37 15.14
N LYS A 79 9.09 7.30 15.15
CA LYS A 79 10.55 7.38 15.31
C LYS A 79 11.31 7.15 13.99
N GLY A 80 10.58 6.94 12.89
CA GLY A 80 11.17 6.68 11.59
C GLY A 80 11.62 7.94 10.86
N GLU A 81 12.07 7.74 9.62
CA GLU A 81 12.54 8.81 8.74
C GLU A 81 11.44 9.84 8.47
N LYS A 82 11.86 11.11 8.29
CA LYS A 82 10.98 12.17 7.80
C LYS A 82 10.68 11.93 6.33
N LEU A 83 9.41 12.05 5.96
CA LEU A 83 8.98 11.82 4.58
C LEU A 83 9.59 12.86 3.64
N GLN A 84 10.09 12.39 2.50
CA GLN A 84 10.65 13.25 1.45
C GLN A 84 9.77 13.23 0.20
N LYS A 85 9.77 14.34 -0.55
CA LYS A 85 9.13 14.40 -1.87
C LYS A 85 9.69 13.31 -2.79
N GLY A 86 8.81 12.63 -3.54
CA GLY A 86 9.18 11.54 -4.44
C GLY A 86 9.30 10.16 -3.77
N GLU A 87 9.08 10.07 -2.46
CA GLU A 87 9.00 8.79 -1.76
C GLU A 87 7.57 8.24 -1.75
N VAL A 88 7.44 6.93 -1.84
CA VAL A 88 6.16 6.24 -1.62
C VAL A 88 6.13 5.70 -0.19
N VAL A 89 5.01 5.92 0.49
CA VAL A 89 4.72 5.38 1.81
C VAL A 89 3.42 4.60 1.80
N MET A 90 3.33 3.57 2.63
CA MET A 90 2.06 2.91 2.90
C MET A 90 1.32 3.69 3.98
N ILE A 91 0.09 4.12 3.67
CA ILE A 91 -0.77 4.85 4.61
C ILE A 91 -2.00 4.03 4.96
N ASP A 92 -2.37 4.05 6.24
CA ASP A 92 -3.70 3.69 6.71
C ASP A 92 -4.45 4.99 6.97
N TYR A 93 -5.55 5.26 6.26
CA TYR A 93 -6.19 6.57 6.34
C TYR A 93 -7.71 6.54 6.20
N ARG A 94 -8.33 7.57 6.76
CA ARG A 94 -9.72 7.94 6.51
C ARG A 94 -9.85 9.44 6.29
N ALA A 95 -10.56 9.82 5.23
CA ALA A 95 -10.96 11.20 5.00
C ALA A 95 -12.39 11.42 5.48
N LYS A 96 -12.57 12.45 6.29
CA LYS A 96 -13.82 12.74 7.02
C LYS A 96 -14.23 14.20 6.87
N LEU A 97 -15.52 14.46 7.06
CA LEU A 97 -16.04 15.79 7.33
C LEU A 97 -15.97 16.10 8.83
N GLU A 98 -16.19 17.36 9.21
CA GLU A 98 -16.16 17.80 10.61
C GLU A 98 -17.27 17.17 11.47
N ASP A 99 -18.37 16.72 10.85
CA ASP A 99 -19.44 15.97 11.51
C ASP A 99 -19.09 14.48 11.76
N GLY A 100 -17.88 14.04 11.35
CA GLY A 100 -17.40 12.67 11.49
C GLY A 100 -17.71 11.75 10.31
N THR A 101 -18.49 12.20 9.32
CA THR A 101 -18.84 11.41 8.12
C THR A 101 -17.58 11.00 7.36
N VAL A 102 -17.33 9.69 7.28
CA VAL A 102 -16.20 9.11 6.52
C VAL A 102 -16.59 8.94 5.05
N TYR A 103 -15.96 9.72 4.18
CA TYR A 103 -16.26 9.68 2.75
C TYR A 103 -15.21 8.91 1.92
N ASP A 104 -13.98 8.76 2.42
CA ASP A 104 -12.91 8.02 1.74
C ASP A 104 -12.00 7.28 2.74
N GLY A 105 -11.26 6.29 2.26
CA GLY A 105 -10.28 5.53 3.05
C GLY A 105 -10.02 4.13 2.52
N ASN A 106 -8.83 3.62 2.81
CA ASN A 106 -8.38 2.25 2.52
C ASN A 106 -9.38 1.13 2.93
N HIS A 107 -10.08 1.29 4.05
CA HIS A 107 -11.11 0.36 4.52
C HIS A 107 -12.28 0.18 3.52
N LYS A 108 -12.59 1.19 2.69
CA LYS A 108 -13.63 1.08 1.66
C LYS A 108 -13.25 0.14 0.53
N VAL A 109 -11.95 -0.05 0.30
CA VAL A 109 -11.39 -1.01 -0.66
C VAL A 109 -10.83 -2.26 0.04
N LYS A 110 -11.19 -2.47 1.31
CA LYS A 110 -10.79 -3.64 2.13
C LYS A 110 -9.27 -3.85 2.20
N LYS A 111 -8.49 -2.77 2.24
CA LYS A 111 -7.03 -2.83 2.40
C LYS A 111 -6.58 -2.23 3.72
N PRO A 112 -5.60 -2.84 4.41
CA PRO A 112 -5.05 -2.29 5.65
C PRO A 112 -4.21 -1.04 5.40
N SER A 113 -3.60 -0.90 4.22
CA SER A 113 -2.88 0.31 3.81
C SER A 113 -2.85 0.41 2.28
N ILE A 114 -2.61 1.61 1.76
CA ILE A 114 -2.38 1.86 0.33
C ILE A 114 -1.11 2.68 0.14
N PRO A 115 -0.42 2.54 -1.01
CA PRO A 115 0.70 3.41 -1.32
C PRO A 115 0.23 4.85 -1.58
N PHE A 116 1.04 5.82 -1.18
CA PHE A 116 0.85 7.24 -1.44
C PHE A 116 2.20 7.86 -1.80
N LEU A 117 2.25 8.59 -2.91
CA LEU A 117 3.45 9.30 -3.34
C LEU A 117 3.47 10.73 -2.78
N VAL A 118 4.52 11.04 -2.04
CA VAL A 118 4.66 12.32 -1.33
C VAL A 118 5.03 13.45 -2.29
N GLY A 119 4.23 14.53 -2.31
CA GLY A 119 4.59 15.78 -2.97
C GLY A 119 4.38 15.80 -4.49
N TRP A 120 3.48 14.94 -4.99
CA TRP A 120 3.18 14.75 -6.41
C TRP A 120 1.72 15.05 -6.77
N ASN A 121 1.03 15.78 -5.90
CA ASN A 121 -0.36 16.22 -6.09
C ASN A 121 -1.33 15.06 -6.42
N GLN A 122 -1.04 13.87 -5.88
CA GLN A 122 -1.91 12.70 -6.01
C GLN A 122 -3.28 12.95 -5.36
N GLN A 123 -3.32 13.83 -4.35
CA GLN A 123 -4.53 14.30 -3.67
C GLN A 123 -4.59 15.83 -3.64
N THR A 124 -5.47 16.40 -2.81
CA THR A 124 -5.58 17.86 -2.68
C THR A 124 -4.31 18.43 -2.04
N SER A 125 -3.97 19.69 -2.31
CA SER A 125 -2.70 20.28 -1.86
C SER A 125 -2.47 20.22 -0.35
N GLY A 126 -3.53 20.15 0.45
CA GLY A 126 -3.46 19.96 1.90
C GLY A 126 -2.81 18.63 2.32
N TRP A 127 -2.95 17.58 1.50
CA TRP A 127 -2.26 16.31 1.72
C TRP A 127 -0.75 16.51 1.62
N ASP A 128 -0.25 17.07 0.52
CA ASP A 128 1.18 17.25 0.31
C ASP A 128 1.80 18.18 1.34
N ILE A 129 1.09 19.26 1.72
CA ILE A 129 1.50 20.15 2.82
C ILE A 129 1.66 19.37 4.12
N ALA A 130 0.68 18.54 4.48
CA ALA A 130 0.73 17.83 5.74
C ALA A 130 1.79 16.72 5.73
N MET A 131 1.89 15.96 4.63
CA MET A 131 2.84 14.86 4.49
C MET A 131 4.30 15.30 4.64
N GLN A 132 4.63 16.54 4.27
CA GLN A 132 5.96 17.13 4.48
C GLN A 132 6.33 17.33 5.96
N GLU A 133 5.36 17.26 6.88
CA GLU A 133 5.60 17.37 8.32
C GLU A 133 5.54 16.03 9.05
N LEU A 134 5.30 14.93 8.33
CA LEU A 134 5.16 13.61 8.90
C LEU A 134 6.42 12.77 8.78
N ARG A 135 6.45 11.69 9.56
CA ARG A 135 7.50 10.68 9.61
C ARG A 135 6.88 9.29 9.63
N VAL A 136 7.69 8.28 9.29
CA VAL A 136 7.26 6.88 9.42
C VAL A 136 6.94 6.55 10.88
N GLY A 137 5.75 5.99 11.10
CA GLY A 137 5.20 5.61 12.40
C GLY A 137 4.33 6.67 13.07
N ASP A 138 4.14 7.84 12.46
CA ASP A 138 3.18 8.84 12.93
C ASP A 138 1.74 8.30 12.88
N ASP A 139 0.94 8.61 13.90
CA ASP A 139 -0.51 8.45 13.96
C ASP A 139 -1.11 9.83 14.25
N VAL A 140 -1.87 10.37 13.29
CA VAL A 140 -2.27 11.78 13.26
C VAL A 140 -3.72 11.99 12.81
N ASP A 141 -4.33 13.06 13.33
CA ASP A 141 -5.45 13.73 12.67
C ASP A 141 -4.96 15.04 12.04
N ILE A 142 -5.31 15.24 10.77
CA ILE A 142 -4.91 16.40 9.98
C ILE A 142 -6.18 17.17 9.61
N PHE A 143 -6.35 18.36 10.18
CA PHE A 143 -7.38 19.30 9.75
C PHE A 143 -6.90 20.09 8.54
N LEU A 144 -7.70 20.02 7.47
CA LEU A 144 -7.48 20.72 6.21
C LEU A 144 -8.58 21.77 6.01
N PRO A 145 -8.24 23.08 6.02
CA PRO A 145 -9.13 24.13 5.57
C PRO A 145 -9.64 23.83 4.16
N SER A 146 -10.89 24.18 3.86
CA SER A 146 -11.54 23.85 2.58
C SER A 146 -10.71 24.20 1.34
N LYS A 147 -10.01 25.34 1.34
CA LYS A 147 -9.09 25.77 0.26
C LYS A 147 -7.94 24.80 -0.05
N TYR A 148 -7.54 23.96 0.90
CA TYR A 148 -6.52 22.90 0.74
C TYR A 148 -7.14 21.49 0.69
N ALA A 149 -8.46 21.41 0.84
CA ALA A 149 -9.25 20.21 0.64
C ALA A 149 -9.99 20.28 -0.71
N ARG A 150 -11.32 20.20 -0.71
CA ARG A 150 -12.14 20.16 -1.94
C ARG A 150 -12.65 21.53 -2.41
N GLY A 151 -12.24 22.60 -1.72
CA GLY A 151 -12.50 23.98 -2.10
C GLY A 151 -13.99 24.32 -2.26
N LYS A 152 -14.26 25.31 -3.12
CA LYS A 152 -15.62 25.80 -3.40
C LYS A 152 -16.54 24.79 -4.07
N LEU A 153 -15.98 23.78 -4.73
CA LEU A 153 -16.77 22.81 -5.50
C LEU A 153 -17.23 21.63 -4.64
N GLY A 154 -16.40 21.18 -3.69
CA GLY A 154 -16.70 19.95 -2.97
C GLY A 154 -16.67 18.72 -3.89
N ILE A 155 -17.46 17.71 -3.55
CA ILE A 155 -17.78 16.54 -4.39
C ILE A 155 -19.28 16.36 -4.32
N LYS A 156 -19.98 16.47 -5.46
CA LYS A 156 -21.44 16.37 -5.52
C LYS A 156 -21.94 15.09 -4.82
N GLY A 157 -22.83 15.27 -3.84
CA GLY A 157 -23.44 14.17 -3.08
C GLY A 157 -22.53 13.49 -2.04
N LEU A 158 -21.29 13.96 -1.85
CA LEU A 158 -20.32 13.31 -0.96
C LEU A 158 -19.58 14.29 -0.04
N VAL A 159 -19.12 15.43 -0.56
CA VAL A 159 -18.42 16.47 0.22
C VAL A 159 -19.04 17.83 -0.11
N PRO A 160 -19.62 18.55 0.86
CA PRO A 160 -20.21 19.85 0.59
C PRO A 160 -19.19 20.88 0.06
N PRO A 161 -19.64 21.85 -0.76
CA PRO A 161 -18.88 23.06 -1.06
C PRO A 161 -18.29 23.72 0.19
N ASN A 162 -17.03 24.16 0.13
CA ASN A 162 -16.32 24.84 1.20
C ASN A 162 -16.20 24.05 2.52
N ALA A 163 -16.44 22.75 2.53
CA ALA A 163 -16.24 21.92 3.71
C ALA A 163 -14.75 21.80 4.05
N ASN A 164 -14.40 21.96 5.33
CA ASN A 164 -13.11 21.52 5.84
C ASN A 164 -13.08 19.99 5.89
N ASN A 165 -11.90 19.40 5.84
CA ASN A 165 -11.75 17.95 5.84
C ASN A 165 -10.81 17.56 7.00
N ILE A 166 -11.03 16.38 7.56
CA ILE A 166 -10.16 15.77 8.55
C ILE A 166 -9.59 14.49 7.96
N LEU A 167 -8.28 14.35 7.93
CA LEU A 167 -7.61 13.09 7.59
C LEU A 167 -7.11 12.44 8.86
N SER A 168 -7.70 11.31 9.24
CA SER A 168 -7.07 10.42 10.22
C SER A 168 -6.10 9.53 9.48
N MET A 169 -4.83 9.50 9.85
CA MET A 169 -3.79 8.84 9.07
C MET A 169 -2.69 8.23 9.94
N ARG A 170 -2.27 7.02 9.58
CA ARG A 170 -1.04 6.40 10.05
C ARG A 170 -0.05 6.22 8.91
N ILE A 171 1.19 6.64 9.13
CA ILE A 171 2.29 6.36 8.21
C ILE A 171 2.89 5.02 8.57
N VAL A 172 2.48 3.96 7.86
CA VAL A 172 2.79 2.57 8.23
C VAL A 172 4.26 2.25 7.99
N LYS A 173 4.74 2.45 6.76
CA LYS A 173 6.13 2.19 6.37
C LYS A 173 6.50 2.93 5.09
N LYS A 174 7.79 3.14 4.90
CA LYS A 174 8.35 3.50 3.59
C LYS A 174 8.19 2.31 2.64
N PHE A 175 7.75 2.57 1.42
CA PHE A 175 7.65 1.58 0.36
C PHE A 175 8.73 1.88 -0.68
N LYS A 176 9.74 1.00 -0.75
CA LYS A 176 10.84 1.16 -1.70
C LYS A 176 10.40 0.73 -3.11
N PRO A 177 10.99 1.31 -4.18
CA PRO A 177 10.73 0.87 -5.53
C PRO A 177 10.98 -0.64 -5.65
N THR A 178 10.08 -1.34 -6.34
CA THR A 178 10.28 -2.74 -6.71
C THR A 178 11.30 -2.87 -7.83
N THR A 179 11.44 -1.83 -8.65
CA THR A 179 12.40 -1.78 -9.76
C THR A 179 12.85 -0.33 -9.97
N GLU A 180 14.12 -0.17 -10.33
CA GLU A 180 14.68 1.12 -10.76
C GLU A 180 15.54 0.91 -12.00
N VAL A 181 15.30 1.71 -13.04
CA VAL A 181 16.01 1.62 -14.33
C VAL A 181 16.20 3.02 -14.89
N ASP A 182 17.45 3.42 -15.13
CA ASP A 182 17.82 4.76 -15.64
C ASP A 182 17.28 5.95 -14.82
N GLY A 183 16.97 5.72 -13.54
CA GLY A 183 16.34 6.68 -12.63
C GLY A 183 14.81 6.67 -12.65
N VAL A 184 14.19 5.91 -13.55
CA VAL A 184 12.76 5.58 -13.47
C VAL A 184 12.55 4.67 -12.27
N LYS A 185 11.68 5.07 -11.34
CA LYS A 185 11.37 4.29 -10.14
C LYS A 185 9.97 3.74 -10.26
N ILE A 186 9.85 2.43 -10.05
CA ILE A 186 8.62 1.68 -10.26
C ILE A 186 8.25 1.02 -8.94
N TRP A 187 7.03 1.25 -8.49
CA TRP A 187 6.42 0.54 -7.37
C TRP A 187 5.24 -0.26 -7.90
N LYS A 188 5.43 -1.57 -8.05
CA LYS A 188 4.31 -2.48 -8.24
C LYS A 188 3.61 -2.68 -6.91
N TYR A 189 2.32 -2.38 -6.85
CA TYR A 189 1.53 -2.50 -5.64
C TYR A 189 0.30 -3.36 -5.89
N ASP A 190 -0.13 -4.04 -4.83
CA ASP A 190 -1.04 -5.18 -4.87
C ASP A 190 -0.44 -6.43 -5.52
N GLU A 191 -0.48 -7.53 -4.78
CA GLU A 191 -0.08 -8.83 -5.30
C GLU A 191 -1.23 -9.45 -6.08
N LEU A 192 -0.98 -9.83 -7.33
CA LEU A 192 -1.95 -10.54 -8.16
C LEU A 192 -2.01 -12.00 -7.73
N LYS A 193 -3.19 -12.45 -7.31
CA LYS A 193 -3.45 -13.87 -7.05
C LYS A 193 -3.32 -14.73 -8.31
N SER A 194 -3.61 -14.13 -9.46
CA SER A 194 -3.57 -14.78 -10.76
C SER A 194 -3.12 -13.73 -11.78
N PRO A 195 -1.80 -13.53 -11.96
CA PRO A 195 -1.28 -12.57 -12.92
C PRO A 195 -1.61 -13.03 -14.34
N GLY A 196 -2.01 -12.11 -15.21
CA GLY A 196 -2.14 -12.38 -16.64
C GLY A 196 -0.79 -12.29 -17.36
N ASP A 197 -0.85 -12.05 -18.67
CA ASP A 197 0.32 -12.08 -19.55
C ASP A 197 1.34 -10.98 -19.24
N SER A 198 2.62 -11.31 -19.40
CA SER A 198 3.71 -10.33 -19.31
C SER A 198 3.76 -9.47 -20.55
N ILE A 199 4.06 -8.18 -20.38
CA ILE A 199 4.16 -7.24 -21.50
C ILE A 199 5.50 -7.40 -22.23
N GLN A 200 5.44 -7.52 -23.55
CA GLN A 200 6.57 -7.60 -24.47
C GLN A 200 6.47 -6.51 -25.55
N LYS A 201 7.58 -6.28 -26.26
CA LYS A 201 7.60 -5.36 -27.40
C LYS A 201 6.72 -5.91 -28.52
N GLY A 202 5.84 -5.06 -29.05
CA GLY A 202 4.87 -5.43 -30.08
C GLY A 202 3.47 -5.75 -29.53
N ASP A 203 3.33 -5.97 -28.22
CA ASP A 203 2.02 -6.22 -27.60
C ASP A 203 1.14 -4.99 -27.67
N LYS A 204 -0.16 -5.21 -27.86
CA LYS A 204 -1.19 -4.18 -27.69
C LYS A 204 -1.63 -4.15 -26.23
N VAL A 205 -1.41 -3.01 -25.57
CA VAL A 205 -1.68 -2.84 -24.14
C VAL A 205 -2.78 -1.81 -23.94
N LEU A 206 -3.71 -2.13 -23.04
CA LEU A 206 -4.76 -1.23 -22.58
C LEU A 206 -4.49 -0.85 -21.11
N ILE A 207 -4.36 0.44 -20.82
CA ILE A 207 -4.14 0.94 -19.45
C ILE A 207 -5.23 1.91 -19.00
N ASN A 208 -5.56 1.85 -17.71
CA ASN A 208 -6.16 2.97 -17.00
C ASN A 208 -5.06 3.70 -16.25
N TYR A 209 -5.09 5.02 -16.22
CA TYR A 209 -4.03 5.80 -15.63
C TYR A 209 -4.46 7.21 -15.25
N PHE A 210 -3.63 7.86 -14.45
CA PHE A 210 -3.47 9.30 -14.50
C PHE A 210 -1.97 9.64 -14.53
N VAL A 211 -1.66 10.84 -15.03
CA VAL A 211 -0.31 11.39 -15.02
C VAL A 211 -0.30 12.81 -14.49
N SER A 212 0.68 13.10 -13.64
CA SER A 212 0.94 14.43 -13.06
C SER A 212 2.34 14.90 -13.46
N SER A 213 2.48 16.21 -13.65
CA SER A 213 3.77 16.90 -13.56
C SER A 213 3.86 17.63 -12.22
N GLU A 214 5.04 18.16 -11.89
CA GLU A 214 5.18 19.00 -10.70
C GLU A 214 4.29 20.25 -10.77
N SER A 215 4.11 20.82 -11.97
CA SER A 215 3.30 22.02 -12.17
C SER A 215 1.82 21.74 -12.40
N LYS A 216 1.45 20.58 -12.93
CA LYS A 216 0.06 20.28 -13.33
C LYS A 216 -0.36 18.91 -12.81
N PRO A 217 -1.10 18.87 -11.69
CA PRO A 217 -1.63 17.64 -11.15
C PRO A 217 -2.61 16.97 -12.13
N ARG A 218 -2.47 15.67 -12.35
CA ARG A 218 -3.45 14.83 -13.09
C ARG A 218 -3.89 15.46 -14.41
N TYR A 219 -2.94 15.99 -15.17
CA TYR A 219 -3.21 16.73 -16.40
C TYR A 219 -3.80 15.83 -17.50
N ASP A 220 -3.54 14.52 -17.43
CA ASP A 220 -4.24 13.50 -18.19
C ASP A 220 -4.66 12.36 -17.25
N ASN A 221 -5.90 11.89 -17.40
CA ASN A 221 -6.56 11.01 -16.42
C ASN A 221 -7.71 10.23 -17.06
N SER A 222 -7.45 8.95 -17.36
CA SER A 222 -8.43 8.05 -17.97
C SER A 222 -9.62 7.76 -17.06
N TYR A 223 -9.44 7.79 -15.73
CA TYR A 223 -10.52 7.55 -14.77
C TYR A 223 -11.54 8.69 -14.77
N GLN A 224 -11.09 9.92 -15.06
CA GLN A 224 -11.97 11.08 -15.15
C GLN A 224 -12.74 11.13 -16.47
N THR A 225 -12.08 10.73 -17.57
CA THR A 225 -12.69 10.75 -18.90
C THR A 225 -13.48 9.47 -19.21
N GLY A 226 -13.24 8.39 -18.46
CA GLY A 226 -13.80 7.06 -18.76
C GLY A 226 -13.19 6.42 -20.01
N MET A 227 -12.05 6.95 -20.51
CA MET A 227 -11.40 6.51 -21.74
C MET A 227 -10.01 5.94 -21.41
N PRO A 228 -9.88 4.61 -21.27
CA PRO A 228 -8.58 3.95 -21.17
C PRO A 228 -7.71 4.24 -22.41
N PHE A 229 -6.39 4.12 -22.24
CA PHE A 229 -5.45 4.36 -23.33
C PHE A 229 -4.92 3.03 -23.89
N GLU A 230 -5.05 2.87 -25.21
CA GLU A 230 -4.60 1.69 -25.95
C GLU A 230 -3.45 2.08 -26.91
N PHE A 231 -2.37 1.30 -26.92
CA PHE A 231 -1.20 1.54 -27.77
C PHE A 231 -0.40 0.24 -27.95
N VAL A 232 0.61 0.26 -28.82
CA VAL A 232 1.52 -0.88 -29.05
C VAL A 232 2.86 -0.61 -28.38
N ILE A 233 3.38 -1.57 -27.62
CA ILE A 233 4.65 -1.39 -26.92
C ILE A 233 5.80 -1.28 -27.92
N GLY A 234 6.49 -0.14 -27.89
CA GLY A 234 7.66 0.14 -28.71
C GLY A 234 7.36 0.83 -30.04
N ASP A 235 6.15 1.34 -30.24
CA ASP A 235 5.75 2.14 -31.41
C ASP A 235 6.13 3.63 -31.33
N GLY A 236 6.62 4.09 -30.17
CA GLY A 236 7.03 5.47 -29.92
C GLY A 236 5.91 6.40 -29.43
N ASN A 237 4.70 5.90 -29.15
CA ASN A 237 3.57 6.71 -28.69
C ASN A 237 3.60 7.08 -27.20
N ILE A 238 4.55 6.53 -26.44
CA ILE A 238 4.70 6.79 -25.01
C ILE A 238 6.12 7.22 -24.67
N VAL A 239 6.26 7.98 -23.59
CA VAL A 239 7.56 8.43 -23.09
C VAL A 239 8.46 7.23 -22.71
N PRO A 240 9.79 7.35 -22.88
CA PRO A 240 10.73 6.25 -22.63
C PRO A 240 10.59 5.60 -21.24
N GLY A 241 10.37 6.39 -20.20
CA GLY A 241 10.24 5.88 -18.84
C GLY A 241 8.97 5.06 -18.61
N LEU A 242 7.85 5.43 -19.25
CA LEU A 242 6.61 4.64 -19.18
C LEU A 242 6.79 3.31 -19.92
N HIS A 243 7.46 3.34 -21.07
CA HIS A 243 7.78 2.13 -21.83
C HIS A 243 8.64 1.16 -20.98
N LYS A 244 9.71 1.65 -20.36
CA LYS A 244 10.57 0.85 -19.47
C LYS A 244 9.78 0.26 -18.29
N ALA A 245 8.89 1.04 -17.69
CA ALA A 245 8.07 0.57 -16.58
C ALA A 245 7.11 -0.55 -16.98
N LEU A 246 6.44 -0.41 -18.13
CA LEU A 246 5.47 -1.40 -18.60
C LEU A 246 6.10 -2.73 -18.98
N LEU A 247 7.35 -2.74 -19.46
CA LEU A 247 8.09 -3.99 -19.69
C LEU A 247 8.40 -4.80 -18.41
N THR A 248 8.17 -4.22 -17.22
CA THR A 248 8.24 -4.94 -15.93
C THR A 248 6.89 -5.46 -15.44
N ALA A 249 5.82 -5.14 -16.18
CA ALA A 249 4.43 -5.35 -15.78
C ALA A 249 3.79 -6.56 -16.49
N ARG A 250 2.66 -6.95 -15.94
CA ARG A 250 1.76 -7.99 -16.43
C ARG A 250 0.34 -7.45 -16.44
N GLU A 251 -0.54 -8.10 -17.20
CA GLU A 251 -1.97 -7.83 -17.12
C GLU A 251 -2.46 -7.96 -15.67
N GLY A 252 -3.22 -6.94 -15.23
CA GLY A 252 -3.72 -6.82 -13.86
C GLY A 252 -2.83 -5.99 -12.93
N ASP A 253 -1.57 -5.73 -13.26
CA ASP A 253 -0.66 -5.03 -12.36
C ASP A 253 -1.08 -3.56 -12.13
N ARG A 254 -0.81 -3.07 -10.93
CA ARG A 254 -0.84 -1.64 -10.62
C ARG A 254 0.55 -1.11 -10.35
N LEU A 255 0.87 0.02 -10.96
CA LEU A 255 2.18 0.64 -10.90
C LEU A 255 2.06 2.10 -10.52
N MET A 256 2.86 2.52 -9.54
CA MET A 256 3.26 3.91 -9.36
C MET A 256 4.62 4.08 -10.03
N ILE A 257 4.77 5.08 -10.89
CA ILE A 257 5.96 5.24 -11.72
C ILE A 257 6.41 6.70 -11.65
N TYR A 258 7.56 6.94 -11.03
CA TYR A 258 8.25 8.22 -11.10
C TYR A 258 9.22 8.19 -12.29
N ILE A 259 9.13 9.19 -13.15
CA ILE A 259 9.92 9.30 -14.38
C ILE A 259 10.68 10.62 -14.35
N PRO A 260 12.03 10.59 -14.32
CA PRO A 260 12.81 11.82 -14.38
C PRO A 260 12.68 12.50 -15.75
N ALA A 261 12.86 13.82 -15.83
CA ALA A 261 12.64 14.62 -17.04
C ALA A 261 13.30 14.03 -18.30
N LYS A 262 14.54 13.54 -18.18
CA LYS A 262 15.32 12.91 -19.27
C LYS A 262 14.69 11.62 -19.85
N GLU A 263 13.80 10.96 -19.10
CA GLU A 263 13.04 9.78 -19.50
C GLU A 263 11.57 10.12 -19.84
N ALA A 264 11.23 11.41 -19.78
CA ALA A 264 9.91 11.98 -20.04
C ALA A 264 9.96 12.95 -21.22
N TYR A 265 9.76 14.25 -20.97
CA TYR A 265 9.69 15.31 -21.99
C TYR A 265 10.94 16.20 -22.03
N GLY A 266 11.99 15.86 -21.30
CA GLY A 266 13.29 16.52 -21.40
C GLY A 266 13.27 18.01 -21.09
N ASN A 267 14.12 18.75 -21.81
CA ASN A 267 14.21 20.22 -21.71
C ASN A 267 13.16 20.92 -22.57
N GLU A 268 12.44 20.17 -23.39
CA GLU A 268 11.40 20.64 -24.28
C GLU A 268 10.08 20.80 -23.51
N GLY A 269 9.79 19.89 -22.59
CA GLY A 269 8.52 19.82 -21.89
C GLY A 269 7.37 19.36 -22.81
N LEU A 270 6.15 19.47 -22.29
CA LEU A 270 4.91 19.22 -23.01
C LEU A 270 4.02 20.45 -22.87
N ILE A 271 3.63 21.04 -24.00
CA ILE A 271 2.87 22.29 -24.09
C ILE A 271 1.81 22.41 -23.00
N GLU A 272 1.94 23.42 -22.13
CA GLU A 272 1.04 23.75 -21.01
C GLU A 272 0.81 22.66 -19.94
N MET A 273 1.39 21.47 -20.10
CA MET A 273 1.19 20.31 -19.21
C MET A 273 2.43 20.02 -18.38
N VAL A 274 3.61 20.05 -19.00
CA VAL A 274 4.91 19.73 -18.39
C VAL A 274 5.90 20.80 -18.78
N LYS A 275 6.50 21.48 -17.81
CA LYS A 275 7.53 22.49 -18.12
C LYS A 275 8.85 21.80 -18.51
N PRO A 276 9.73 22.50 -19.24
CA PRO A 276 11.13 22.11 -19.41
C PRO A 276 11.77 21.61 -18.11
N GLY A 277 12.36 20.42 -18.14
CA GLY A 277 13.10 19.85 -17.02
C GLY A 277 12.22 19.29 -15.88
N GLU A 278 10.90 19.20 -16.06
CA GLU A 278 10.03 18.58 -15.06
C GLU A 278 10.03 17.05 -15.16
N ASP A 279 10.15 16.44 -13.99
CA ASP A 279 9.82 15.05 -13.78
C ASP A 279 8.30 14.84 -13.89
N ILE A 280 7.87 13.61 -14.14
CA ILE A 280 6.45 13.25 -14.14
C ILE A 280 6.18 11.99 -13.33
N PHE A 281 4.93 11.82 -12.94
CA PHE A 281 4.46 10.67 -12.19
C PHE A 281 3.23 10.05 -12.84
N TYR A 282 3.25 8.73 -13.00
CA TYR A 282 2.10 7.92 -13.43
C TYR A 282 1.59 7.02 -12.29
N ASP A 283 0.27 6.91 -12.19
CA ASP A 283 -0.41 5.78 -11.55
C ASP A 283 -1.12 5.00 -12.65
N VAL A 284 -0.78 3.72 -12.80
CA VAL A 284 -1.21 2.86 -13.92
C VAL A 284 -1.85 1.60 -13.38
N GLN A 285 -2.96 1.22 -13.99
CA GLN A 285 -3.53 -0.12 -13.95
C GLN A 285 -3.44 -0.73 -15.35
N VAL A 286 -2.68 -1.81 -15.51
CA VAL A 286 -2.68 -2.60 -16.74
C VAL A 286 -4.00 -3.36 -16.80
N ALA A 287 -4.86 -2.98 -17.75
CA ALA A 287 -6.20 -3.54 -17.88
C ALA A 287 -6.23 -4.75 -18.81
N LYS A 288 -5.42 -4.73 -19.89
CA LYS A 288 -5.34 -5.84 -20.84
C LYS A 288 -4.01 -5.86 -21.60
N VAL A 289 -3.54 -7.06 -21.95
CA VAL A 289 -2.41 -7.30 -22.88
C VAL A 289 -2.91 -8.24 -23.99
N ASN A 290 -2.60 -7.95 -25.26
CA ASN A 290 -2.96 -8.77 -26.43
C ASN A 290 -1.84 -8.87 -27.45
#